data_AF-A0A9Q0YR13-F1
#
_entry.id   AF-A0A9Q0YR13-F1
#
_cell.length_a   1.000
_cell.length_b   1.000
_cell.length_c   1.000
_cell.angle_alpha   90.00
_cell.angle_beta   90.00
_cell.angle_gamma   90.00
#
_symmetry.space_group_name_H-M   'P 1'
#
loop_
_entity.id
_entity.type
_entity.pdbx_description
1 polymer ?
#
loop_
_entity_poly.entity_id
_entity_poly.type
_entity_poly.pdbx_seq_one_letter_code
_entity_poly.pdbx_strand_id
1 'polypeptide(L)'
;MTKSKHRYWTLVFMVPTVLLIVVAWNSQWVETYVCTTSGQCNKHKDIYFRRLHHWKEIYFSNTEHSPSKSLSSSFGHVRNETDLIIVFFAVPKTGSRSVSNPFNMLYTSTDRMYQIVPAEDRVSSESLTSYLTKMPPATFVRGHFPIVNLPRNYVPISVLRDPLERFISEFNFVKHGDGQIGTERIKIHDQPEFELSIDECVRRKGLFCSRESVATYTLKFFCGYDPKCAVANEWTYKQAVDNVEDKFLMVGITEDLNSTMELIEILLPNMSKGVVSIYHEKQKLKRGTYITHRTENPSPRIRARLRKMMYWEYKFYHHVKMKFSSLKKQFGLPER
;
A
#
# COMPACT_ATOMS: atom_id res chain seq x y z
N MET A 1 -2.17 40.79 45.61
CA MET A 1 -3.00 39.56 45.42
C MET A 1 -3.77 39.71 44.10
N THR A 2 -3.18 39.26 42.99
CA THR A 2 -3.80 39.32 41.65
C THR A 2 -4.60 38.04 41.41
N LYS A 3 -5.94 38.16 41.36
CA LYS A 3 -6.85 37.07 41.00
C LYS A 3 -6.67 36.73 39.51
N SER A 4 -6.10 35.57 39.21
CA SER A 4 -6.08 34.98 37.87
C SER A 4 -7.52 34.65 37.43
N LYS A 5 -8.02 35.33 36.40
CA LYS A 5 -9.26 34.95 35.71
C LYS A 5 -8.97 33.75 34.82
N HIS A 6 -9.33 32.55 35.27
CA HIS A 6 -9.30 31.35 34.41
C HIS A 6 -10.46 31.40 33.41
N ARG A 7 -10.15 31.32 32.11
CA ARG A 7 -11.14 31.16 31.03
C ARG A 7 -11.38 29.66 30.82
N TYR A 8 -12.61 29.21 31.04
CA TYR A 8 -13.07 27.86 30.71
C TYR A 8 -13.83 27.90 29.39
N TRP A 9 -13.68 26.86 28.58
CA TRP A 9 -14.51 26.65 27.39
C TRP A 9 -15.18 25.28 27.51
N THR A 10 -16.50 25.27 27.48
CA THR A 10 -17.32 24.05 27.46
C THR A 10 -17.95 23.93 26.09
N LEU A 11 -17.63 22.86 25.36
CA LEU A 11 -18.28 22.51 24.10
C LEU A 11 -19.19 21.31 24.34
N VAL A 12 -20.48 21.48 24.07
CA VAL A 12 -21.51 20.44 24.21
C VAL A 12 -21.93 20.00 22.81
N PHE A 13 -21.73 18.72 22.52
CA PHE A 13 -22.25 18.11 21.29
C PHE A 13 -23.41 17.18 21.65
N MET A 14 -24.57 17.41 21.03
CA MET A 14 -25.74 16.53 21.13
C MET A 14 -25.77 15.57 19.94
N VAL A 15 -25.67 14.28 20.24
CA VAL A 15 -26.01 13.17 19.32
C VAL A 15 -27.25 12.49 19.93
N PRO A 16 -28.18 11.89 19.15
CA PRO A 16 -29.52 11.54 19.63
C PRO A 16 -29.62 10.61 20.86
N THR A 17 -28.51 10.01 21.32
CA THR A 17 -28.48 9.11 22.48
C THR A 17 -27.36 9.40 23.49
N VAL A 18 -26.45 10.35 23.25
CA VAL A 18 -25.27 10.60 24.09
C VAL A 18 -24.91 12.09 24.12
N LEU A 19 -24.62 12.62 25.31
CA LEU A 19 -24.14 13.98 25.52
C LEU A 19 -22.61 13.96 25.70
N LEU A 20 -21.89 14.65 24.81
CA LEU A 20 -20.43 14.75 24.87
C LEU A 20 -20.05 16.12 25.42
N ILE A 21 -19.37 16.13 26.58
CA ILE A 21 -18.91 17.35 27.25
C ILE A 21 -17.38 17.37 27.20
N VAL A 22 -16.84 18.37 26.50
CA VAL A 22 -15.40 18.63 26.44
C VAL A 22 -15.09 19.83 27.30
N VAL A 23 -14.27 19.63 28.35
CA VAL A 23 -13.79 20.72 29.21
C VAL A 23 -12.29 20.89 28.96
N ALA A 24 -11.93 22.04 28.40
CA ALA A 24 -10.53 22.38 28.13
C ALA A 24 -9.95 23.26 29.24
N TRP A 25 -8.81 22.87 29.82
CA TRP A 25 -8.06 23.65 30.80
C TRP A 25 -6.72 24.10 30.20
N ASN A 26 -6.56 25.41 30.02
CA ASN A 26 -5.29 26.08 29.67
C ASN A 26 -4.44 25.35 28.60
N SER A 27 -5.03 25.15 27.42
CA SER A 27 -4.34 24.86 26.15
C SER A 27 -3.50 23.57 26.08
N GLN A 28 -3.36 22.81 27.17
CA GLN A 28 -2.48 21.64 27.25
C GLN A 28 -3.16 20.40 27.85
N TRP A 29 -4.33 20.54 28.48
CA TRP A 29 -5.10 19.42 29.02
C TRP A 29 -6.56 19.51 28.58
N VAL A 30 -7.04 18.45 27.93
CA VAL A 30 -8.45 18.29 27.55
C VAL A 30 -8.98 17.09 28.31
N GLU A 31 -9.98 17.30 29.16
CA GLU A 31 -10.71 16.21 29.78
C GLU A 31 -12.03 16.00 29.02
N THR A 32 -12.27 14.76 28.60
CA THR A 32 -13.46 14.38 27.86
C THR A 32 -14.37 13.53 28.72
N TYR A 33 -15.63 13.95 28.83
CA TYR A 33 -16.67 13.24 29.54
C TYR A 33 -17.75 12.81 28.55
N VAL A 34 -18.13 11.54 28.63
CA VAL A 34 -19.27 11.00 27.88
C VAL A 34 -20.38 10.75 28.88
N CYS A 35 -21.50 11.43 28.68
CA CYS A 35 -22.65 11.36 29.57
C CYS A 35 -23.85 10.70 28.87
N THR A 36 -24.51 9.78 29.56
CA THR A 36 -25.77 9.20 29.11
C THR A 36 -26.93 10.14 29.41
N THR A 37 -28.06 9.97 28.72
CA THR A 37 -29.31 10.72 29.00
C THR A 37 -29.88 10.42 30.40
N SER A 38 -29.42 9.36 31.06
CA SER A 38 -29.74 9.02 32.46
C SER A 38 -28.82 9.68 33.50
N GLY A 39 -27.91 10.57 33.09
CA GLY A 39 -27.10 11.40 33.99
C GLY A 39 -25.80 10.77 34.49
N GLN A 40 -25.39 9.59 33.99
CA GLN A 40 -24.09 9.00 34.31
C GLN A 40 -23.02 9.55 33.36
N CYS A 41 -21.98 10.18 33.91
CA CYS A 41 -20.84 10.72 33.16
C CYS A 41 -19.57 9.95 33.48
N ASN A 42 -18.92 9.39 32.46
CA ASN A 42 -17.64 8.68 32.59
C ASN A 42 -16.51 9.47 31.92
N LYS A 43 -15.36 9.54 32.59
CA LYS A 43 -14.14 10.20 32.09
C LYS A 43 -13.44 9.27 31.08
N HIS A 44 -13.30 9.71 29.83
CA HIS A 44 -12.59 8.98 28.79
C HIS A 44 -11.17 9.55 28.58
N LYS A 45 -10.16 8.67 28.50
CA LYS A 45 -8.75 9.07 28.36
C LYS A 45 -8.23 9.04 26.91
N ASP A 46 -8.97 8.47 25.97
CA ASP A 46 -8.46 8.12 24.63
C ASP A 46 -9.02 8.97 23.47
N ILE A 47 -9.57 10.15 23.73
CA ILE A 47 -10.02 11.06 22.67
C ILE A 47 -8.86 12.00 22.30
N TYR A 48 -8.17 11.69 21.20
CA TYR A 48 -7.07 12.50 20.68
C TYR A 48 -7.59 13.62 19.76
N PHE A 49 -7.46 14.88 20.18
CA PHE A 49 -7.65 16.03 19.30
C PHE A 49 -6.34 16.35 18.57
N ARG A 50 -6.26 16.09 17.26
CA ARG A 50 -5.16 16.59 16.42
C ARG A 50 -5.49 18.01 15.97
N ARG A 51 -4.59 18.97 16.22
CA ARG A 51 -4.70 20.36 15.73
C ARG A 51 -4.53 20.38 14.22
N LEU A 52 -5.63 20.28 13.48
CA LEU A 52 -5.70 20.46 12.03
C LEU A 52 -6.31 21.83 11.75
N HIS A 53 -5.67 22.63 10.90
CA HIS A 53 -6.10 23.99 10.56
C HIS A 53 -7.39 24.06 9.70
N HIS A 54 -8.05 22.93 9.44
CA HIS A 54 -9.43 22.90 8.95
C HIS A 54 -10.15 21.69 9.53
N TRP A 55 -11.31 21.94 10.14
CA TRP A 55 -12.11 20.98 10.90
C TRP A 55 -13.09 20.26 9.98
N LYS A 56 -13.02 18.91 9.94
CA LYS A 56 -14.16 17.99 9.85
C LYS A 56 -13.66 16.55 10.07
N GLU A 57 -14.47 15.79 10.80
CA GLU A 57 -14.40 14.35 11.13
C GLU A 57 -13.78 13.96 12.49
N ILE A 58 -14.68 13.49 13.37
CA ILE A 58 -14.39 12.77 14.62
C ILE A 58 -14.54 11.28 14.31
N TYR A 59 -13.52 10.47 14.58
CA TYR A 59 -13.57 9.01 14.45
C TYR A 59 -13.86 8.36 15.81
N PHE A 60 -14.87 7.50 15.86
CA PHE A 60 -15.12 6.62 17.01
C PHE A 60 -14.42 5.28 16.75
N SER A 61 -13.41 4.93 17.56
CA SER A 61 -12.86 3.57 17.57
C SER A 61 -13.51 2.80 18.71
N ASN A 62 -14.43 1.89 18.39
CA ASN A 62 -14.76 0.78 19.28
C ASN A 62 -15.14 -0.43 18.42
N THR A 63 -14.25 -1.42 18.41
CA THR A 63 -14.57 -2.85 18.51
C THR A 63 -13.26 -3.61 18.52
N GLU A 64 -12.87 -4.11 19.70
CA GLU A 64 -11.95 -5.24 19.80
C GLU A 64 -12.65 -6.46 19.18
N HIS A 65 -12.43 -6.70 17.89
CA HIS A 65 -12.67 -8.01 17.32
C HIS A 65 -11.47 -8.90 17.67
N SER A 66 -11.67 -9.83 18.59
CA SER A 66 -10.76 -10.97 18.76
C SER A 66 -10.56 -11.65 17.40
N PRO A 67 -9.31 -11.86 16.93
CA PRO A 67 -9.10 -12.58 15.69
C PRO A 67 -9.47 -14.05 15.92
N SER A 68 -10.46 -14.54 15.18
CA SER A 68 -10.69 -15.97 15.00
C SER A 68 -9.45 -16.57 14.31
N LYS A 69 -8.52 -17.07 15.12
CA LYS A 69 -7.43 -17.94 14.66
C LYS A 69 -8.04 -19.24 14.11
N SER A 70 -8.23 -19.35 12.79
CA SER A 70 -8.19 -20.64 12.04
C SER A 70 -8.33 -20.55 10.51
N LEU A 71 -7.91 -19.46 9.84
CA LEU A 71 -7.65 -19.58 8.40
C LEU A 71 -6.18 -19.98 8.21
N SER A 72 -5.94 -21.22 7.82
CA SER A 72 -4.61 -21.62 7.35
C SER A 72 -4.19 -20.67 6.23
N SER A 73 -3.01 -20.06 6.34
CA SER A 73 -2.42 -19.18 5.33
C SER A 73 -2.59 -19.78 3.93
N SER A 74 -3.12 -19.00 2.98
CA SER A 74 -3.24 -19.42 1.58
C SER A 74 -1.96 -19.21 0.77
N PHE A 75 -0.91 -18.68 1.40
CA PHE A 75 0.36 -18.36 0.75
C PHE A 75 0.96 -19.62 0.12
N GLY A 76 1.32 -19.56 -1.15
CA GLY A 76 1.95 -20.65 -1.90
C GLY A 76 1.07 -21.86 -2.19
N HIS A 77 -0.24 -21.81 -1.91
CA HIS A 77 -1.14 -22.92 -2.23
C HIS A 77 -1.60 -22.86 -3.69
N VAL A 78 -1.54 -23.99 -4.39
CA VAL A 78 -2.09 -24.10 -5.75
C VAL A 78 -3.62 -24.01 -5.70
N ARG A 79 -4.19 -23.14 -6.53
CA ARG A 79 -5.62 -22.86 -6.65
C ARG A 79 -6.09 -23.18 -8.06
N ASN A 80 -6.86 -24.25 -8.21
CA ASN A 80 -7.32 -24.78 -9.50
C ASN A 80 -8.71 -24.27 -9.91
N GLU A 81 -9.35 -23.43 -9.10
CA GLU A 81 -10.70 -22.96 -9.39
C GLU A 81 -10.70 -22.02 -10.61
N THR A 82 -11.81 -22.01 -11.36
CA THR A 82 -11.97 -21.25 -12.62
C THR A 82 -12.76 -19.95 -12.44
N ASP A 83 -13.37 -19.77 -11.27
CA ASP A 83 -14.25 -18.65 -10.91
C ASP A 83 -13.54 -17.64 -9.99
N LEU A 84 -12.21 -17.74 -9.88
CA LEU A 84 -11.38 -16.86 -9.06
C LEU A 84 -11.32 -15.44 -9.62
N ILE A 85 -11.10 -14.48 -8.73
CA ILE A 85 -10.82 -13.09 -9.07
C ILE A 85 -9.41 -12.77 -8.61
N ILE A 86 -8.48 -12.62 -9.55
CA ILE A 86 -7.10 -12.24 -9.22
C ILE A 86 -7.09 -10.74 -8.94
N VAL A 87 -6.66 -10.34 -7.74
CA VAL A 87 -6.50 -8.92 -7.38
C VAL A 87 -5.03 -8.61 -7.23
N PHE A 88 -4.48 -7.90 -8.21
CA PHE A 88 -3.11 -7.44 -8.20
C PHE A 88 -3.01 -6.09 -7.49
N PHE A 89 -2.58 -6.14 -6.23
CA PHE A 89 -2.24 -4.98 -5.38
C PHE A 89 -0.90 -4.40 -5.85
N ALA A 90 -0.94 -3.67 -6.97
CA ALA A 90 0.25 -3.19 -7.64
C ALA A 90 0.91 -2.05 -6.86
N VAL A 91 2.16 -2.21 -6.47
CA VAL A 91 2.98 -1.11 -5.97
C VAL A 91 3.56 -0.31 -7.16
N PRO A 92 3.59 1.03 -7.11
CA PRO A 92 4.27 1.82 -8.14
C PRO A 92 5.76 1.47 -8.27
N LYS A 93 6.23 1.44 -9.52
CA LYS A 93 7.64 1.21 -9.90
C LYS A 93 8.23 -0.16 -9.52
N THR A 94 7.38 -1.16 -9.32
CA THR A 94 7.76 -2.58 -9.07
C THR A 94 7.51 -3.50 -10.27
N GLY A 95 7.61 -2.98 -11.50
CA GLY A 95 7.40 -3.81 -12.71
C GLY A 95 5.93 -4.23 -12.94
N SER A 96 4.97 -3.58 -12.30
CA SER A 96 3.57 -4.00 -12.33
C SER A 96 2.90 -3.95 -13.72
N ARG A 97 3.38 -3.14 -14.67
CA ARG A 97 2.94 -3.22 -16.08
C ARG A 97 3.45 -4.48 -16.78
N SER A 98 4.66 -4.92 -16.45
CA SER A 98 5.25 -6.15 -16.99
C SER A 98 4.50 -7.40 -16.54
N VAL A 99 3.93 -7.37 -15.33
CA VAL A 99 3.05 -8.44 -14.81
C VAL A 99 1.65 -8.35 -15.42
N SER A 100 1.05 -7.16 -15.43
CA SER A 100 -0.37 -7.02 -15.78
C SER A 100 -0.68 -7.06 -17.27
N ASN A 101 0.24 -6.63 -18.13
CA ASN A 101 -0.01 -6.58 -19.57
C ASN A 101 -0.19 -7.97 -20.20
N PRO A 102 0.61 -8.99 -19.82
CA PRO A 102 0.33 -10.37 -20.20
C PRO A 102 -1.08 -10.84 -19.82
N PHE A 103 -1.54 -10.51 -18.60
CA PHE A 103 -2.90 -10.81 -18.17
C PHE A 103 -3.96 -10.07 -18.97
N ASN A 104 -3.76 -8.78 -19.25
CA ASN A 104 -4.66 -8.01 -20.10
C ASN A 104 -4.84 -8.68 -21.47
N MET A 105 -3.74 -9.09 -22.11
CA MET A 105 -3.80 -9.77 -23.40
C MET A 105 -4.48 -11.13 -23.32
N LEU A 106 -4.11 -11.95 -22.33
CA LEU A 106 -4.69 -13.27 -22.14
C LEU A 106 -6.21 -13.17 -21.92
N TYR A 107 -6.64 -12.25 -21.05
CA TYR A 107 -8.03 -12.15 -20.65
C TYR A 107 -8.87 -11.52 -21.77
N THR A 108 -8.37 -10.48 -22.44
CA THR A 108 -9.10 -9.84 -23.57
C THR A 108 -9.19 -10.72 -24.81
N SER A 109 -8.30 -11.71 -24.97
CA SER A 109 -8.39 -12.73 -26.02
C SER A 109 -9.28 -13.92 -25.64
N THR A 110 -9.89 -13.90 -24.45
CA THR A 110 -10.78 -14.95 -23.93
C THR A 110 -12.09 -14.30 -23.45
N ASP A 111 -13.06 -15.11 -23.02
CA ASP A 111 -14.29 -14.60 -22.39
C ASP A 111 -14.06 -14.23 -20.90
N ARG A 112 -12.95 -13.57 -20.60
CA ARG A 112 -12.54 -13.18 -19.23
C ARG A 112 -12.32 -11.69 -19.14
N MET A 113 -12.48 -11.13 -17.94
CA MET A 113 -12.45 -9.68 -17.76
C MET A 113 -11.11 -9.20 -17.18
N TYR A 114 -10.55 -8.14 -17.76
CA TYR A 114 -9.41 -7.41 -17.19
C TYR A 114 -9.86 -6.00 -16.78
N GLN A 115 -9.67 -5.63 -15.52
CA GLN A 115 -10.12 -4.36 -14.97
C GLN A 115 -9.01 -3.60 -14.26
N ILE A 116 -8.94 -2.29 -14.50
CA ILE A 116 -8.16 -1.36 -13.69
C ILE A 116 -9.14 -0.62 -12.77
N VAL A 117 -8.95 -0.72 -11.46
CA VAL A 117 -9.81 -0.02 -10.49
C VAL A 117 -9.69 1.49 -10.71
N PRO A 118 -10.75 2.30 -10.80
CA PRO A 118 -10.66 3.76 -10.89
C PRO A 118 -9.95 4.39 -9.68
N ALA A 119 -9.58 5.67 -9.74
CA ALA A 119 -8.85 6.31 -8.64
C ALA A 119 -9.76 6.65 -7.45
N GLU A 120 -10.99 7.05 -7.75
CA GLU A 120 -12.07 7.36 -6.84
C GLU A 120 -12.47 6.17 -5.96
N ASP A 121 -12.39 4.94 -6.49
CA ASP A 121 -12.72 3.73 -5.74
C ASP A 121 -11.59 3.24 -4.81
N ARG A 122 -10.44 3.91 -4.80
CA ARG A 122 -9.26 3.49 -4.00
C ARG A 122 -9.06 4.33 -2.75
N VAL A 123 -9.98 5.25 -2.45
CA VAL A 123 -9.79 6.27 -1.40
C VAL A 123 -9.92 5.71 0.02
N SER A 124 -10.75 4.68 0.21
CA SER A 124 -10.95 4.02 1.50
C SER A 124 -11.07 2.50 1.34
N SER A 125 -10.92 1.77 2.44
CA SER A 125 -11.08 0.31 2.46
C SER A 125 -12.50 -0.09 2.02
N GLU A 126 -13.52 0.64 2.46
CA GLU A 126 -14.93 0.36 2.20
C GLU A 126 -15.27 0.60 0.73
N SER A 127 -14.83 1.72 0.17
CA SER A 127 -15.04 2.04 -1.25
C SER A 127 -14.38 1.02 -2.15
N LEU A 128 -13.12 0.65 -1.86
CA LEU A 128 -12.38 -0.34 -2.63
C LEU A 128 -13.04 -1.73 -2.53
N THR A 129 -13.41 -2.14 -1.32
CA THR A 129 -14.08 -3.44 -1.11
C THR A 129 -15.43 -3.49 -1.83
N SER A 130 -16.21 -2.41 -1.78
CA SER A 130 -17.49 -2.29 -2.50
C SER A 130 -17.31 -2.37 -4.02
N TYR A 131 -16.23 -1.79 -4.55
CA TYR A 131 -15.90 -1.91 -5.97
C TYR A 131 -15.48 -3.35 -6.33
N LEU A 132 -14.54 -3.92 -5.58
CA LEU A 132 -13.98 -5.24 -5.85
C LEU A 132 -15.03 -6.35 -5.76
N THR A 133 -15.93 -6.28 -4.78
CA THR A 133 -16.97 -7.30 -4.56
C THR A 133 -18.02 -7.41 -5.67
N LYS A 134 -18.09 -6.41 -6.56
CA LYS A 134 -18.98 -6.40 -7.74
C LYS A 134 -18.36 -7.05 -8.98
N MET A 135 -17.09 -7.44 -8.91
CA MET A 135 -16.41 -8.04 -10.05
C MET A 135 -17.01 -9.42 -10.35
N PRO A 136 -17.33 -9.73 -11.62
CA PRO A 136 -17.73 -11.08 -12.00
C PRO A 136 -16.58 -12.07 -11.78
N PRO A 137 -16.89 -13.37 -11.65
CA PRO A 137 -15.88 -14.43 -11.65
C PRO A 137 -14.94 -14.36 -12.86
N ALA A 138 -13.79 -15.00 -12.75
CA ALA A 138 -12.77 -15.05 -13.79
C ALA A 138 -12.24 -13.67 -14.24
N THR A 139 -12.11 -12.74 -13.28
CA THR A 139 -11.60 -11.39 -13.52
C THR A 139 -10.16 -11.22 -13.02
N PHE A 140 -9.33 -10.51 -13.79
CA PHE A 140 -8.07 -9.96 -13.32
C PHE A 140 -8.25 -8.47 -13.03
N VAL A 141 -8.08 -8.08 -11.76
CA VAL A 141 -8.18 -6.70 -11.31
C VAL A 141 -6.82 -6.16 -10.93
N ARG A 142 -6.50 -4.93 -11.32
CA ARG A 142 -5.27 -4.23 -10.92
C ARG A 142 -5.57 -2.83 -10.38
N GLY A 143 -4.80 -2.42 -9.39
CA GLY A 143 -4.61 -0.99 -9.13
C GLY A 143 -3.57 -0.70 -8.07
N HIS A 144 -3.35 0.59 -7.87
CA HIS A 144 -2.42 1.12 -6.87
C HIS A 144 -3.23 1.47 -5.60
N PHE A 145 -3.37 0.50 -4.71
CA PHE A 145 -4.11 0.64 -3.46
C PHE A 145 -3.58 -0.32 -2.38
N PRO A 146 -3.71 0.02 -1.08
CA PRO A 146 -3.40 -0.87 0.02
C PRO A 146 -4.25 -2.14 0.08
N ILE A 147 -3.75 -3.16 0.76
CA ILE A 147 -4.46 -4.41 1.03
C ILE A 147 -5.76 -4.17 1.82
N VAL A 148 -6.80 -4.90 1.43
CA VAL A 148 -8.11 -4.96 2.10
C VAL A 148 -8.49 -6.41 2.37
N ASN A 149 -9.49 -6.62 3.21
CA ASN A 149 -10.05 -7.95 3.44
C ASN A 149 -10.92 -8.35 2.25
N LEU A 150 -10.70 -9.53 1.70
CA LEU A 150 -11.43 -10.03 0.55
C LEU A 150 -11.97 -11.45 0.81
N PRO A 151 -13.09 -11.83 0.18
CA PRO A 151 -13.59 -13.21 0.22
C PRO A 151 -12.60 -14.22 -0.38
N ARG A 152 -12.74 -15.51 -0.04
CA ARG A 152 -11.79 -16.58 -0.38
C ARG A 152 -11.56 -16.82 -1.88
N ASN A 153 -12.54 -16.50 -2.71
CA ASN A 153 -12.45 -16.60 -4.18
C ASN A 153 -11.67 -15.42 -4.82
N TYR A 154 -11.35 -14.39 -4.05
CA TYR A 154 -10.44 -13.33 -4.46
C TYR A 154 -9.02 -13.72 -4.07
N VAL A 155 -8.08 -13.53 -4.99
CA VAL A 155 -6.71 -14.01 -4.87
C VAL A 155 -5.76 -12.82 -4.92
N PRO A 156 -5.31 -12.31 -3.76
CA PRO A 156 -4.35 -11.22 -3.69
C PRO A 156 -2.97 -11.68 -4.15
N ILE A 157 -2.42 -10.97 -5.13
CA ILE A 157 -1.02 -11.07 -5.53
C ILE A 157 -0.37 -9.69 -5.49
N SER A 158 0.95 -9.64 -5.30
CA SER A 158 1.71 -8.39 -5.43
C SER A 158 3.16 -8.64 -5.87
N VAL A 159 3.88 -7.55 -6.14
CA VAL A 159 5.30 -7.58 -6.49
C VAL A 159 6.02 -6.41 -5.80
N LEU A 160 7.13 -6.74 -5.13
CA LEU A 160 8.04 -5.78 -4.51
C LEU A 160 9.24 -5.47 -5.39
N ARG A 161 10.06 -4.51 -4.94
CA ARG A 161 11.36 -4.16 -5.49
C ARG A 161 12.24 -3.70 -4.34
N ASP A 162 13.56 -3.78 -4.49
CA ASP A 162 14.51 -3.13 -3.58
C ASP A 162 14.03 -1.70 -3.29
N PRO A 163 13.85 -1.33 -1.99
CA PRO A 163 13.26 -0.05 -1.62
C PRO A 163 13.97 1.17 -2.20
N LEU A 164 15.30 1.15 -2.25
CA LEU A 164 16.10 2.24 -2.80
C LEU A 164 15.95 2.31 -4.32
N GLU A 165 16.07 1.19 -5.03
CA GLU A 165 15.93 1.15 -6.49
C GLU A 165 14.51 1.51 -6.95
N ARG A 166 13.50 1.15 -6.15
CA ARG A 166 12.12 1.59 -6.36
C ARG A 166 12.00 3.11 -6.23
N PHE A 167 12.55 3.68 -5.16
CA PHE A 167 12.56 5.13 -4.93
C PHE A 167 13.28 5.89 -6.05
N ILE A 168 14.48 5.44 -6.44
CA ILE A 168 15.24 6.04 -7.55
C ILE A 168 14.44 5.99 -8.84
N SER A 169 13.78 4.86 -9.12
CA SER A 169 12.95 4.71 -10.31
C SER A 169 11.72 5.62 -10.28
N GLU A 170 11.12 5.85 -9.12
CA GLU A 170 9.99 6.78 -8.93
C GLU A 170 10.43 8.22 -9.11
N PHE A 171 11.50 8.64 -8.43
CA PHE A 171 12.01 10.00 -8.50
C PHE A 171 12.31 10.40 -9.95
N ASN A 172 13.05 9.56 -10.67
CA ASN A 172 13.37 9.81 -12.06
C ASN A 172 12.14 9.74 -12.97
N PHE A 173 11.18 8.86 -12.68
CA PHE A 173 9.94 8.78 -13.46
C PHE A 173 9.08 10.03 -13.32
N VAL A 174 8.96 10.57 -12.11
CA VAL A 174 8.22 11.82 -11.90
C VAL A 174 8.88 12.96 -12.66
N LYS A 175 10.21 12.99 -12.74
CA LYS A 175 11.00 14.00 -13.45
C LYS A 175 11.01 13.86 -14.98
N HIS A 176 10.97 12.64 -15.50
CA HIS A 176 11.26 12.38 -16.92
C HIS A 176 10.20 11.57 -17.67
N GLY A 177 9.19 11.06 -16.98
CA GLY A 177 8.22 10.14 -17.57
C GLY A 177 8.84 8.82 -18.03
N ASP A 178 8.11 8.12 -18.88
CA ASP A 178 8.59 6.95 -19.63
C ASP A 178 7.95 6.88 -21.02
N GLY A 179 8.28 5.84 -21.78
CA GLY A 179 7.80 5.69 -23.16
C GLY A 179 6.29 5.54 -23.33
N GLN A 180 5.48 5.56 -22.26
CA GLN A 180 4.02 5.59 -22.32
C GLN A 180 3.38 6.77 -21.57
N ILE A 181 4.06 7.31 -20.56
CA ILE A 181 3.54 8.39 -19.73
C ILE A 181 4.52 9.55 -19.82
N GLY A 182 4.15 10.57 -20.59
CA GLY A 182 4.87 11.85 -20.62
C GLY A 182 4.69 12.63 -19.32
N THR A 183 5.61 13.58 -19.08
CA THR A 183 5.66 14.38 -17.85
C THR A 183 4.42 15.26 -17.67
N GLU A 184 3.76 15.66 -18.77
CA GLU A 184 2.52 16.45 -18.77
C GLU A 184 1.35 15.76 -18.07
N ARG A 185 1.40 14.43 -17.92
CA ARG A 185 0.38 13.64 -17.22
C ARG A 185 0.69 13.44 -15.74
N ILE A 186 1.85 13.90 -15.27
CA ILE A 186 2.33 13.73 -13.91
C ILE A 186 2.11 15.04 -13.15
N LYS A 187 0.98 15.15 -12.44
CA LYS A 187 0.55 16.38 -11.74
C LYS A 187 1.56 16.98 -10.74
N ILE A 188 2.53 16.19 -10.30
CA ILE A 188 3.52 16.57 -9.30
C ILE A 188 4.82 17.07 -9.96
N HIS A 189 4.97 16.93 -11.28
CA HIS A 189 6.17 17.34 -12.02
C HIS A 189 6.54 18.81 -11.77
N ASP A 190 5.55 19.69 -11.62
CA ASP A 190 5.77 21.13 -11.44
C ASP A 190 6.24 21.52 -10.02
N GLN A 191 6.45 20.56 -9.11
CA GLN A 191 7.01 20.86 -7.80
C GLN A 191 8.50 21.23 -7.91
N PRO A 192 8.97 22.32 -7.25
CA PRO A 192 10.36 22.80 -7.36
C PRO A 192 11.42 21.75 -7.00
N GLU A 193 11.04 20.72 -6.25
CA GLU A 193 11.92 19.63 -5.83
C GLU A 193 12.32 18.69 -6.97
N PHE A 194 11.57 18.63 -8.07
CA PHE A 194 11.91 17.76 -9.21
C PHE A 194 12.89 18.38 -10.19
N GLU A 195 13.18 19.67 -10.06
CA GLU A 195 14.36 20.30 -10.68
C GLU A 195 15.65 19.82 -10.02
N LEU A 196 15.60 19.46 -8.73
CA LEU A 196 16.76 19.03 -7.95
C LEU A 196 17.27 17.65 -8.40
N SER A 197 18.56 17.43 -8.17
CA SER A 197 19.13 16.08 -8.09
C SER A 197 18.59 15.32 -6.88
N ILE A 198 18.67 13.99 -6.90
CA ILE A 198 18.30 13.16 -5.72
C ILE A 198 19.18 13.57 -4.52
N ASP A 199 20.46 13.82 -4.78
CA ASP A 199 21.43 14.24 -3.76
C ASP A 199 21.02 15.55 -3.07
N GLU A 200 20.62 16.56 -3.85
CA GLU A 200 20.13 17.83 -3.34
C GLU A 200 18.82 17.69 -2.59
N CYS A 201 17.87 16.93 -3.13
CA CYS A 201 16.58 16.69 -2.49
C CYS A 201 16.76 16.06 -1.10
N VAL A 202 17.63 15.05 -0.97
CA VAL A 202 17.93 14.42 0.34
C VAL A 202 18.68 15.36 1.28
N ARG A 203 19.62 16.18 0.77
CA ARG A 203 20.35 17.16 1.60
C ARG A 203 19.41 18.22 2.16
N ARG A 204 18.48 18.72 1.34
CA ARG A 204 17.48 19.72 1.69
C ARG A 204 16.29 19.16 2.48
N LYS A 205 16.20 17.83 2.62
CA LYS A 205 15.04 17.13 3.21
C LYS A 205 13.74 17.50 2.49
N GLY A 206 13.77 17.55 1.16
CA GLY A 206 12.60 17.81 0.33
C GLY A 206 11.45 16.85 0.67
N LEU A 207 10.23 17.30 0.45
CA LEU A 207 8.99 16.56 0.70
C LEU A 207 9.05 15.14 0.16
N PHE A 208 9.62 14.92 -1.03
CA PHE A 208 9.69 13.58 -1.65
C PHE A 208 10.85 12.70 -1.15
N CYS A 209 11.88 13.30 -0.55
CA CYS A 209 13.10 12.61 -0.13
C CYS A 209 13.32 12.62 1.39
N SER A 210 12.33 13.10 2.15
CA SER A 210 12.33 13.12 3.61
C SER A 210 12.29 11.71 4.19
N ARG A 211 12.60 11.56 5.49
CA ARG A 211 12.59 10.24 6.13
C ARG A 211 11.17 9.69 6.16
N GLU A 212 10.22 10.55 6.45
CA GLU A 212 8.81 10.26 6.58
C GLU A 212 8.25 9.72 5.25
N SER A 213 8.63 10.34 4.13
CA SER A 213 8.16 9.95 2.80
C SER A 213 8.75 8.63 2.31
N VAL A 214 10.04 8.39 2.56
CA VAL A 214 10.71 7.18 2.03
C VAL A 214 10.59 5.96 2.94
N ALA A 215 10.30 6.13 4.23
CA ALA A 215 10.33 5.03 5.19
C ALA A 215 9.09 4.11 5.17
N THR A 216 7.98 4.53 4.54
CA THR A 216 6.68 3.83 4.62
C THR A 216 5.96 3.67 3.27
N TYR A 217 6.62 4.00 2.17
CA TYR A 217 6.00 4.00 0.85
C TYR A 217 5.46 2.64 0.42
N THR A 218 6.28 1.59 0.42
CA THR A 218 5.86 0.24 0.02
C THR A 218 5.13 -0.42 1.18
N LEU A 219 5.65 -0.24 2.40
CA LEU A 219 5.07 -0.79 3.61
C LEU A 219 3.58 -0.47 3.78
N LYS A 220 3.14 0.77 3.51
CA LYS A 220 1.72 1.16 3.63
C LYS A 220 0.78 0.34 2.74
N PHE A 221 1.24 -0.09 1.55
CA PHE A 221 0.41 -0.90 0.65
C PHE A 221 0.10 -2.28 1.24
N PHE A 222 1.02 -2.83 2.04
CA PHE A 222 0.84 -4.12 2.69
C PHE A 222 0.30 -3.99 4.12
N CYS A 223 0.47 -2.85 4.77
CA CYS A 223 -0.12 -2.57 6.06
C CYS A 223 -1.64 -2.36 5.97
N GLY A 224 -2.12 -1.67 4.93
CA GLY A 224 -3.55 -1.44 4.68
C GLY A 224 -3.96 0.02 4.88
N TYR A 225 -5.26 0.23 5.12
CA TYR A 225 -5.87 1.56 5.27
C TYR A 225 -5.89 2.10 6.71
N ASP A 226 -5.37 1.35 7.70
CA ASP A 226 -5.30 1.85 9.09
C ASP A 226 -4.44 3.13 9.15
N PRO A 227 -4.89 4.21 9.81
CA PRO A 227 -4.13 5.45 9.93
C PRO A 227 -2.70 5.27 10.49
N LYS A 228 -2.47 4.24 11.32
CA LYS A 228 -1.15 3.89 11.84
C LYS A 228 -0.17 3.49 10.73
N CYS A 229 -0.65 2.98 9.59
CA CYS A 229 0.16 2.64 8.42
C CYS A 229 0.88 3.84 7.79
N ALA A 230 0.49 5.08 8.14
CA ALA A 230 1.14 6.29 7.67
C ALA A 230 2.55 6.52 8.26
N VAL A 231 2.93 5.81 9.33
CA VAL A 231 4.23 6.01 10.01
C VAL A 231 4.95 4.68 10.16
N ALA A 232 6.14 4.57 9.57
CA ALA A 232 6.94 3.36 9.66
C ALA A 232 7.49 3.12 11.08
N ASN A 233 7.03 2.04 11.69
CA ASN A 233 7.44 1.54 12.99
C ASN A 233 7.27 0.02 13.05
N GLU A 234 7.54 -0.58 14.22
CA GLU A 234 7.43 -2.01 14.41
C GLU A 234 6.01 -2.56 14.20
N TRP A 235 4.99 -1.82 14.64
CA TRP A 235 3.59 -2.22 14.45
C TRP A 235 3.23 -2.28 12.97
N THR A 236 3.58 -1.23 12.19
CA THR A 236 3.30 -1.23 10.74
C THR A 236 4.03 -2.35 10.01
N TYR A 237 5.24 -2.68 10.45
CA TYR A 237 6.00 -3.81 9.90
C TYR A 237 5.31 -5.14 10.19
N LYS A 238 4.92 -5.39 11.44
CA LYS A 238 4.23 -6.62 11.83
C LYS A 238 2.90 -6.76 11.10
N GLN A 239 2.08 -5.71 11.07
CA GLN A 239 0.80 -5.73 10.36
C GLN A 239 0.97 -6.02 8.86
N ALA A 240 2.00 -5.46 8.22
CA ALA A 240 2.28 -5.74 6.81
C ALA A 240 2.75 -7.19 6.59
N VAL A 241 3.56 -7.74 7.50
CA VAL A 241 3.96 -9.16 7.48
C VAL A 241 2.72 -10.04 7.63
N ASP A 242 1.91 -9.83 8.68
CA ASP A 242 0.71 -10.62 8.94
C ASP A 242 -0.23 -10.62 7.73
N ASN A 243 -0.43 -9.46 7.10
CA ASN A 243 -1.23 -9.38 5.87
C ASN A 243 -0.63 -10.19 4.72
N VAL A 244 0.70 -10.20 4.53
CA VAL A 244 1.37 -11.06 3.53
C VAL A 244 1.12 -12.52 3.83
N GLU A 245 1.23 -12.94 5.09
CA GLU A 245 1.07 -14.34 5.46
C GLU A 245 -0.40 -14.79 5.36
N ASP A 246 -1.34 -13.96 5.78
CA ASP A 246 -2.74 -14.37 5.92
C ASP A 246 -3.53 -14.19 4.61
N LYS A 247 -3.22 -13.15 3.84
CA LYS A 247 -4.09 -12.69 2.75
C LYS A 247 -3.52 -12.91 1.36
N PHE A 248 -2.21 -12.87 1.18
CA PHE A 248 -1.61 -13.01 -0.15
C PHE A 248 -1.40 -14.46 -0.54
N LEU A 249 -1.76 -14.79 -1.78
CA LEU A 249 -1.35 -16.05 -2.39
C LEU A 249 0.16 -16.07 -2.61
N MET A 250 0.71 -14.98 -3.14
CA MET A 250 2.15 -14.80 -3.28
C MET A 250 2.51 -13.33 -3.42
N VAL A 251 3.77 -13.01 -3.10
CA VAL A 251 4.37 -11.71 -3.40
C VAL A 251 5.71 -11.94 -4.08
N GLY A 252 5.81 -11.52 -5.34
CA GLY A 252 7.03 -11.62 -6.14
C GLY A 252 8.00 -10.46 -5.91
N ILE A 253 9.12 -10.47 -6.65
CA ILE A 253 10.10 -9.37 -6.64
C ILE A 253 10.47 -8.94 -8.06
N THR A 254 10.74 -7.65 -8.24
CA THR A 254 11.07 -7.05 -9.54
C THR A 254 12.41 -7.55 -10.06
N GLU A 255 13.34 -7.87 -9.16
CA GLU A 255 14.65 -8.41 -9.50
C GLU A 255 14.55 -9.79 -10.19
N ASP A 256 13.43 -10.50 -10.02
CA ASP A 256 13.19 -11.81 -10.62
C ASP A 256 11.73 -11.96 -11.07
N LEU A 257 11.33 -11.10 -12.02
CA LEU A 257 10.00 -11.15 -12.63
C LEU A 257 9.74 -12.44 -13.41
N ASN A 258 10.79 -13.10 -13.93
CA ASN A 258 10.60 -14.38 -14.64
C ASN A 258 10.05 -15.44 -13.70
N SER A 259 10.72 -15.70 -12.57
CA SER A 259 10.22 -16.65 -11.57
C SER A 259 8.89 -16.18 -10.95
N THR A 260 8.66 -14.86 -10.87
CA THR A 260 7.37 -14.33 -10.42
C THR A 260 6.24 -14.75 -11.37
N MET A 261 6.41 -14.60 -12.69
CA MET A 261 5.39 -15.01 -13.67
C MET A 261 5.21 -16.53 -13.69
N GLU A 262 6.31 -17.30 -13.60
CA GLU A 262 6.26 -18.77 -13.53
C GLU A 262 5.49 -19.25 -12.30
N LEU A 263 5.74 -18.68 -11.12
CA LEU A 263 4.99 -19.01 -9.91
C LEU A 263 3.51 -18.64 -10.00
N ILE A 264 3.19 -17.51 -10.63
CA ILE A 264 1.77 -17.14 -10.85
C ILE A 264 1.09 -18.24 -11.70
N GLU A 265 1.72 -18.67 -12.79
CA GLU A 265 1.16 -19.73 -13.66
C GLU A 265 1.05 -21.09 -12.96
N ILE A 266 2.01 -21.44 -12.11
CA ILE A 266 2.00 -22.67 -11.30
C ILE A 266 0.91 -22.63 -10.23
N LEU A 267 0.74 -21.50 -9.52
CA LEU A 267 -0.18 -21.39 -8.40
C LEU A 267 -1.63 -21.17 -8.84
N LEU A 268 -1.85 -20.64 -10.04
CA LEU A 268 -3.17 -20.33 -10.59
C LEU A 268 -3.34 -20.92 -12.00
N PRO A 269 -3.17 -22.25 -12.18
CA PRO A 269 -3.05 -22.86 -13.50
C PRO A 269 -4.27 -22.57 -14.39
N ASN A 270 -5.48 -22.69 -13.87
CA ASN A 270 -6.68 -22.46 -14.67
C ASN A 270 -6.95 -20.98 -14.96
N MET A 271 -6.43 -20.07 -14.14
CA MET A 271 -6.62 -18.62 -14.32
C MET A 271 -5.52 -17.98 -15.18
N SER A 272 -4.31 -18.56 -15.20
CA SER A 272 -3.13 -17.90 -15.76
C SER A 272 -2.33 -18.75 -16.75
N LYS A 273 -2.82 -19.92 -17.16
CA LYS A 273 -2.23 -20.72 -18.24
C LYS A 273 -1.94 -19.87 -19.49
N GLY A 274 -0.70 -19.93 -19.96
CA GLY A 274 -0.20 -19.22 -21.13
C GLY A 274 0.34 -17.81 -20.84
N VAL A 275 0.20 -17.29 -19.62
CA VAL A 275 0.64 -15.93 -19.28
C VAL A 275 2.16 -15.77 -19.36
N VAL A 276 2.93 -16.81 -18.99
CA VAL A 276 4.41 -16.79 -19.05
C VAL A 276 4.89 -16.68 -20.50
N SER A 277 4.27 -17.42 -21.42
CA SER A 277 4.57 -17.36 -22.85
C SER A 277 4.38 -15.95 -23.40
N ILE A 278 3.23 -15.32 -23.09
CA ILE A 278 2.93 -13.94 -23.51
C ILE A 278 3.95 -12.97 -22.90
N TYR A 279 4.29 -13.14 -21.61
CA TYR A 279 5.29 -12.33 -20.93
C TYR A 279 6.67 -12.39 -21.63
N HIS A 280 7.16 -13.58 -21.95
CA HIS A 280 8.45 -13.73 -22.63
C HIS A 280 8.46 -13.16 -24.04
N GLU A 281 7.36 -13.30 -24.78
CA GLU A 281 7.22 -12.67 -26.10
C GLU A 281 7.32 -11.14 -25.99
N LYS A 282 6.63 -10.53 -25.03
CA LYS A 282 6.70 -9.07 -24.81
C LYS A 282 8.06 -8.59 -24.33
N GLN A 283 8.73 -9.37 -23.49
CA GLN A 283 10.11 -9.06 -23.09
C GLN A 283 11.08 -9.05 -24.27
N LYS A 284 10.81 -9.79 -25.35
CA LYS A 284 11.60 -9.71 -26.59
C LYS A 284 11.23 -8.48 -27.43
N LEU A 285 9.94 -8.17 -27.55
CA LEU A 285 9.43 -7.14 -28.46
C LEU A 285 9.47 -5.71 -27.91
N LYS A 286 9.39 -5.52 -26.58
CA LYS A 286 9.18 -4.20 -25.94
C LYS A 286 10.18 -3.92 -24.81
N ARG A 287 11.45 -4.36 -24.97
CA ARG A 287 12.51 -3.95 -24.03
C ARG A 287 12.58 -2.43 -23.96
N GLY A 288 12.47 -1.86 -22.77
CA GLY A 288 12.68 -0.42 -22.56
C GLY A 288 11.43 0.46 -22.57
N THR A 289 10.27 0.01 -23.08
CA THR A 289 9.07 0.87 -23.16
C THR A 289 8.60 1.39 -21.80
N TYR A 290 8.81 0.61 -20.75
CA TYR A 290 8.40 0.94 -19.38
C TYR A 290 9.54 1.45 -18.51
N ILE A 291 10.73 1.62 -19.10
CA ILE A 291 11.91 2.15 -18.43
C ILE A 291 11.85 3.67 -18.49
N THR A 292 12.15 4.31 -17.38
CA THR A 292 12.24 5.76 -17.28
C THR A 292 13.29 6.28 -18.27
N HIS A 293 12.97 7.35 -19.02
CA HIS A 293 13.81 7.84 -20.11
C HIS A 293 15.24 8.23 -19.70
N ARG A 294 15.41 8.80 -18.51
CA ARG A 294 16.71 9.15 -17.92
C ARG A 294 16.71 8.73 -16.47
N THR A 295 17.81 8.12 -16.03
CA THR A 295 17.98 7.70 -14.62
C THR A 295 19.20 8.38 -14.04
N GLU A 296 18.96 9.36 -13.18
CA GLU A 296 19.97 9.90 -12.29
C GLU A 296 20.16 8.98 -11.09
N ASN A 297 21.41 8.68 -10.75
CA ASN A 297 21.74 7.85 -9.61
C ASN A 297 22.31 8.71 -8.47
N PRO A 298 21.83 8.53 -7.23
CA PRO A 298 22.38 9.25 -6.09
C PRO A 298 23.81 8.79 -5.79
N SER A 299 24.61 9.69 -5.21
CA SER A 299 25.97 9.38 -4.78
C SER A 299 26.00 8.23 -3.75
N PRO A 300 27.11 7.49 -3.63
CA PRO A 300 27.22 6.39 -2.65
C PRO A 300 26.86 6.82 -1.22
N ARG A 301 27.24 8.05 -0.83
CA ARG A 301 26.91 8.64 0.47
C ARG A 301 25.40 8.82 0.65
N ILE A 302 24.70 9.31 -0.37
CA ILE A 302 23.25 9.50 -0.33
C ILE A 302 22.51 8.17 -0.39
N ARG A 303 22.98 7.20 -1.20
CA ARG A 303 22.46 5.81 -1.17
C ARG A 303 22.55 5.22 0.23
N ALA A 304 23.68 5.36 0.92
CA ALA A 304 23.84 4.87 2.30
C ALA A 304 22.88 5.57 3.28
N ARG A 305 22.67 6.89 3.13
CA ARG A 305 21.72 7.65 3.95
C ARG A 305 20.27 7.20 3.72
N LEU A 306 19.86 7.04 2.47
CA LEU A 306 18.52 6.58 2.10
C LEU A 306 18.24 5.18 2.65
N ARG A 307 19.19 4.24 2.53
CA ARG A 307 19.04 2.89 3.11
C ARG A 307 18.78 2.92 4.62
N LYS A 308 19.47 3.78 5.36
CA LYS A 308 19.23 3.98 6.80
C LYS A 308 17.83 4.54 7.08
N MET A 309 17.37 5.48 6.27
CA MET A 309 16.01 6.05 6.39
C MET A 309 14.93 5.01 6.10
N MET A 310 15.19 4.10 5.16
CA MET A 310 14.30 3.02 4.70
C MET A 310 14.43 1.72 5.53
N TYR A 311 14.88 1.78 6.79
CA TYR A 311 15.11 0.58 7.62
C TYR A 311 13.92 -0.39 7.64
N TRP A 312 12.70 0.11 7.87
CA TRP A 312 11.49 -0.72 7.92
C TRP A 312 11.10 -1.30 6.55
N GLU A 313 11.28 -0.54 5.47
CA GLU A 313 11.07 -1.02 4.09
C GLU A 313 12.01 -2.18 3.78
N TYR A 314 13.30 -2.06 4.14
CA TYR A 314 14.27 -3.13 3.93
C TYR A 314 13.97 -4.35 4.78
N LYS A 315 13.58 -4.16 6.05
CA LYS A 315 13.18 -5.26 6.92
C LYS A 315 11.99 -6.03 6.32
N PHE A 316 11.00 -5.32 5.79
CA PHE A 316 9.85 -5.91 5.10
C PHE A 316 10.23 -6.58 3.78
N TYR A 317 11.00 -5.90 2.92
CA TYR A 317 11.48 -6.43 1.65
C TYR A 317 12.25 -7.74 1.84
N HIS A 318 13.17 -7.81 2.80
CA HIS A 318 13.93 -9.03 3.07
C HIS A 318 13.04 -10.17 3.57
N HIS A 319 12.06 -9.89 4.42
CA HIS A 319 11.09 -10.90 4.84
C HIS A 319 10.33 -11.50 3.63
N VAL A 320 9.78 -10.64 2.77
CA VAL A 320 9.06 -11.08 1.57
C VAL A 320 9.99 -11.81 0.59
N LYS A 321 11.21 -11.30 0.37
CA LYS A 321 12.21 -11.94 -0.50
C LYS A 321 12.53 -13.35 -0.02
N MET A 322 12.68 -13.57 1.29
CA MET A 322 12.89 -14.91 1.85
C MET A 322 11.69 -15.83 1.58
N LYS A 323 10.45 -15.36 1.78
CA LYS A 323 9.25 -16.15 1.43
C LYS A 323 9.19 -16.51 -0.05
N PHE A 324 9.54 -15.55 -0.92
CA PHE A 324 9.60 -15.76 -2.36
C PHE A 324 10.66 -16.81 -2.76
N SER A 325 11.87 -16.74 -2.20
CA SER A 325 12.91 -17.78 -2.39
C SER A 325 12.43 -19.16 -1.92
N SER A 326 11.83 -19.25 -0.73
CA SER A 326 11.27 -20.52 -0.22
C SER A 326 10.22 -21.09 -1.15
N LEU A 327 9.34 -20.25 -1.70
CA LEU A 327 8.31 -20.65 -2.66
C LEU A 327 8.93 -21.14 -3.99
N LYS A 328 9.95 -20.44 -4.49
CA LYS A 328 10.71 -20.89 -5.67
C LYS A 328 11.33 -22.26 -5.44
N LYS A 329 11.99 -22.46 -4.30
CA LYS A 329 12.58 -23.75 -3.92
C LYS A 329 11.54 -24.86 -3.84
N GLN A 330 10.36 -24.58 -3.27
CA GLN A 330 9.24 -25.53 -3.19
C GLN A 330 8.82 -26.04 -4.58
N PHE A 331 8.82 -25.17 -5.59
CA PHE A 331 8.42 -25.49 -6.96
C PHE A 331 9.58 -25.73 -7.93
N GLY A 332 10.81 -25.88 -7.42
CA GLY A 332 11.98 -26.22 -8.24
C GLY A 332 12.47 -25.11 -9.17
N LEU A 333 12.16 -23.84 -8.89
CA LEU A 333 12.64 -22.70 -9.66
C LEU A 333 14.04 -22.24 -9.21
N PRO A 334 14.87 -21.69 -10.11
CA PRO A 334 16.27 -21.38 -9.82
C PRO A 334 16.42 -20.24 -8.81
N GLU A 335 17.26 -20.42 -7.77
CA GLU A 335 17.77 -19.31 -6.93
C GLU A 335 18.69 -18.44 -7.81
N ARG A 336 18.33 -17.18 -8.04
CA ARG A 336 19.08 -16.23 -8.89
C ARG A 336 19.51 -15.03 -8.08
#